data_AF-A0A950MUY8-F1
#
_entry.id   AF-A0A950MUY8-F1
#
_cell.length_a   1.000
_cell.length_b   1.000
_cell.length_c   1.000
_cell.angle_alpha   90.00
_cell.angle_beta   90.00
_cell.angle_gamma   90.00
#
_symmetry.space_group_name_H-M   'P 1'
#
loop_
_entity.id
_entity.type
_entity.pdbx_description
1 polymer ?
#
loop_
_entity_poly.entity_id
_entity_poly.type
_entity_poly.pdbx_seq_one_letter_code
_entity_poly.pdbx_strand_id
1 'polypeptide(L)'
;MGDARCAVPCLCGAQARAARRLRAAGPNRVSDVEKTQTVSEEARPRLPRGVRLVHNEAQGGFVLLAPERVFKADAIAAEILKRCTGEATVAAIVDDLAKGFSAPRERVLTDVTKLLGSLADKRLLEL
;
A
#
# COMPACT_ATOMS: atom_id res chain seq x y z
N MET A 1 -10.08 -35.38 -53.86
CA MET A 1 -10.32 -33.97 -53.52
C MET A 1 -11.82 -33.76 -53.46
N GLY A 2 -12.37 -33.35 -52.31
CA GLY A 2 -13.81 -33.20 -52.11
C GLY A 2 -14.17 -33.28 -50.63
N ASP A 3 -14.59 -32.14 -50.11
CA ASP A 3 -14.70 -31.72 -48.72
C ASP A 3 -15.73 -32.42 -47.82
N ALA A 4 -15.59 -32.07 -46.54
CA ALA A 4 -16.63 -31.90 -45.53
C ALA A 4 -17.21 -33.15 -44.86
N ARG A 5 -16.72 -33.43 -43.64
CA ARG A 5 -17.53 -34.02 -42.55
C ARG A 5 -17.18 -33.39 -41.20
N CYS A 6 -17.88 -32.31 -40.86
CA CYS A 6 -18.19 -31.98 -39.47
C CYS A 6 -19.29 -32.93 -38.99
N ALA A 7 -19.10 -33.63 -37.87
CA ALA A 7 -20.16 -34.08 -36.97
C ALA A 7 -19.54 -34.65 -35.69
N VAL A 8 -19.55 -33.89 -34.60
CA VAL A 8 -19.51 -34.48 -33.25
C VAL A 8 -20.83 -34.10 -32.60
N PRO A 9 -21.72 -35.08 -32.32
CA PRO A 9 -22.99 -34.79 -31.71
C PRO A 9 -22.81 -34.58 -30.20
N CYS A 10 -23.45 -33.53 -29.73
CA CYS A 10 -23.82 -33.35 -28.34
C CYS A 10 -24.62 -34.56 -27.85
N LEU A 11 -24.20 -35.15 -26.73
CA LEU A 11 -25.11 -35.84 -25.82
C LEU A 11 -24.92 -35.29 -24.41
N CYS A 12 -25.82 -34.37 -24.08
CA CYS A 12 -26.25 -34.11 -22.72
C CYS A 12 -26.84 -35.40 -22.13
N GLY A 13 -26.34 -35.82 -20.97
CA GLY A 13 -26.90 -36.90 -20.17
C GLY A 13 -26.73 -36.55 -18.70
N ALA A 14 -27.84 -36.18 -18.08
CA ALA A 14 -27.97 -35.57 -16.78
C ALA A 14 -27.69 -36.52 -15.59
N GLN A 15 -26.90 -36.00 -14.66
CA GLN A 15 -27.16 -35.89 -13.21
C GLN A 15 -27.01 -37.08 -12.23
N ALA A 16 -26.29 -36.70 -11.16
CA ALA A 16 -26.49 -36.99 -9.73
C ALA A 16 -25.88 -38.26 -9.12
N ARG A 17 -24.83 -38.05 -8.30
CA ARG A 17 -24.93 -38.27 -6.83
C ARG A 17 -23.70 -37.77 -6.08
N ALA A 18 -23.95 -37.33 -4.85
CA ALA A 18 -23.13 -36.46 -4.02
C ALA A 18 -21.96 -37.15 -3.29
N ALA A 19 -20.85 -36.42 -3.13
CA ALA A 19 -19.92 -36.51 -2.00
C ALA A 19 -19.10 -35.20 -1.96
N ARG A 20 -19.56 -34.20 -1.22
CA ARG A 20 -19.07 -33.85 0.12
C ARG A 20 -17.57 -33.49 0.15
N ARG A 21 -17.35 -32.18 0.31
CA ARG A 21 -16.15 -31.47 0.80
C ARG A 21 -14.92 -31.49 -0.11
N LEU A 22 -14.60 -30.33 -0.65
CA LEU A 22 -13.43 -29.53 -0.24
C LEU A 22 -13.60 -28.10 -0.77
N ARG A 23 -13.62 -27.15 0.15
CA ARG A 23 -13.39 -25.74 -0.15
C ARG A 23 -11.90 -25.58 -0.44
N ALA A 24 -11.56 -25.00 -1.60
CA ALA A 24 -10.31 -24.29 -1.82
C ALA A 24 -10.66 -23.15 -2.79
N ALA A 25 -10.93 -21.94 -2.28
CA ALA A 25 -9.97 -20.84 -2.40
C ALA A 25 -9.54 -20.68 -3.86
N GLY A 26 -10.38 -20.09 -4.70
CA GLY A 26 -10.48 -18.64 -4.79
C GLY A 26 -9.54 -18.19 -5.91
N PRO A 27 -10.04 -17.79 -7.09
CA PRO A 27 -9.21 -17.23 -8.14
C PRO A 27 -8.80 -15.80 -7.75
N ASN A 28 -7.77 -15.30 -8.42
CA ASN A 28 -7.39 -13.89 -8.54
C ASN A 28 -6.19 -13.44 -7.68
N ARG A 29 -4.99 -13.72 -8.21
CA ARG A 29 -3.71 -13.14 -7.76
C ARG A 29 -3.28 -12.00 -8.69
N VAL A 30 -4.20 -11.12 -9.09
CA VAL A 30 -3.90 -9.87 -9.80
C VAL A 30 -4.84 -8.77 -9.34
N SER A 31 -4.65 -8.25 -8.13
CA SER A 31 -5.22 -6.98 -7.68
C SER A 31 -4.41 -6.39 -6.53
N ASP A 32 -3.10 -6.18 -6.72
CA ASP A 32 -2.37 -5.14 -5.99
C ASP A 32 -2.59 -3.81 -6.73
N VAL A 33 -3.86 -3.45 -6.90
CA VAL A 33 -4.24 -2.14 -7.41
C VAL A 33 -4.51 -1.30 -6.17
N GLU A 34 -3.49 -0.50 -5.83
CA GLU A 34 -3.60 0.78 -5.12
C GLU A 34 -4.89 0.95 -4.32
N LYS A 35 -4.95 0.32 -3.14
CA LYS A 35 -5.81 0.85 -2.08
C LYS A 35 -5.08 2.00 -1.41
N THR A 36 -4.79 3.04 -2.19
CA THR A 36 -4.24 4.30 -1.67
C THR A 36 -5.36 4.91 -0.86
N GLN A 37 -5.34 4.67 0.45
CA GLN A 37 -6.24 5.37 1.38
C GLN A 37 -6.20 6.86 1.01
N THR A 38 -7.37 7.43 0.72
CA THR A 38 -7.52 8.85 0.46
C THR A 38 -7.18 9.61 1.74
N VAL A 39 -5.91 9.97 1.89
CA VAL A 39 -5.44 10.76 3.02
C VAL A 39 -5.92 12.20 2.80
N SER A 40 -6.76 12.69 3.70
CA SER A 40 -7.22 14.08 3.63
C SER A 40 -6.06 15.03 3.95
N GLU A 41 -5.98 16.16 3.26
CA GLU A 41 -4.95 17.18 3.49
C GLU A 41 -5.00 17.77 4.92
N GLU A 42 -6.18 17.68 5.54
CA GLU A 42 -6.49 18.09 6.91
C GLU A 42 -6.03 17.07 7.97
N ALA A 43 -5.76 15.83 7.54
CA ALA A 43 -5.40 14.74 8.44
C ALA A 43 -4.11 15.07 9.18
N ARG A 44 -4.00 14.60 10.41
CA ARG A 44 -2.86 14.86 11.28
C ARG A 44 -2.11 13.55 11.52
N PRO A 45 -1.24 13.15 10.57
CA PRO A 45 -0.53 11.89 10.67
C PRO A 45 0.29 11.85 11.95
N ARG A 46 0.07 10.79 12.75
CA ARG A 46 0.76 10.56 14.00
C ARG A 46 1.39 9.16 14.03
N LEU A 47 2.61 9.12 14.56
CA LEU A 47 3.29 7.86 14.89
C LEU A 47 2.68 7.23 16.15
N PRO A 48 2.21 5.96 16.09
CA PRO A 48 1.65 5.26 17.23
C PRO A 48 2.76 4.86 18.23
N ARG A 49 2.33 4.46 19.43
CA ARG A 49 3.27 4.05 20.49
C ARG A 49 4.04 2.80 20.06
N GLY A 50 5.37 2.85 20.19
CA GLY A 50 6.26 1.75 19.82
C GLY A 50 6.87 1.89 18.42
N VAL A 51 6.43 2.85 17.62
CA VAL A 51 7.08 3.18 16.34
C VAL A 51 8.12 4.27 16.55
N ARG A 52 9.38 3.99 16.16
CA ARG A 52 10.50 4.93 16.34
C ARG A 52 11.31 5.04 15.05
N LEU A 53 11.57 6.27 14.63
CA LEU A 53 12.50 6.54 13.52
C LEU A 53 13.93 6.57 14.08
N VAL A 54 14.80 5.73 13.55
CA VAL A 54 16.21 5.63 13.94
C VAL A 54 17.09 5.71 12.70
N HIS A 55 18.18 6.47 12.78
CA HIS A 55 19.20 6.43 11.73
C HIS A 55 20.12 5.23 11.98
N ASN A 56 20.23 4.33 11.01
CA ASN A 56 21.05 3.14 11.10
C ASN A 56 22.06 3.11 9.95
N GLU A 57 23.32 3.42 10.27
CA GLU A 57 24.42 3.41 9.29
C GLU A 57 24.69 2.02 8.71
N ALA A 58 24.49 0.95 9.49
CA ALA A 58 24.67 -0.42 9.01
C ALA A 58 23.62 -0.83 7.95
N GLN A 59 22.44 -0.22 7.97
CA GLN A 59 21.43 -0.38 6.89
C GLN A 59 21.50 0.72 5.82
N GLY A 60 22.43 1.67 5.97
CA GLY A 60 22.66 2.77 5.04
C GLY A 60 21.47 3.71 4.91
N GLY A 61 20.81 4.05 6.01
CA GLY A 61 19.73 5.03 5.98
C GLY A 61 18.86 5.10 7.24
N PHE A 62 17.66 5.64 7.08
CA PHE A 62 16.69 5.72 8.14
C PHE A 62 15.85 4.44 8.20
N VAL A 63 15.59 3.98 9.41
CA VAL A 63 14.76 2.80 9.66
C VAL A 63 13.67 3.16 10.65
N LEU A 64 12.45 2.78 10.31
CA LEU A 64 11.30 2.85 11.18
C LEU A 64 11.19 1.51 11.91
N LEU A 65 11.50 1.53 13.21
CA LEU A 65 11.35 0.39 14.10
C LEU A 65 9.90 0.34 14.56
N ALA A 66 9.18 -0.70 14.20
CA ALA A 66 7.87 -1.04 14.73
C ALA A 66 8.00 -2.29 15.62
N PRO A 67 7.08 -2.52 16.57
CA PRO A 67 7.20 -3.64 17.51
C PRO A 67 7.26 -5.02 16.83
N GLU A 68 6.63 -5.17 15.66
CA GLU A 68 6.60 -6.43 14.92
C GLU A 68 7.60 -6.48 13.74
N ARG A 69 8.04 -5.33 13.23
CA ARG A 69 8.78 -5.23 11.95
C ARG A 69 9.69 -4.01 11.88
N VAL A 70 10.72 -4.08 11.03
CA VAL A 70 11.58 -2.94 10.68
C VAL A 70 11.30 -2.53 9.25
N PHE A 71 11.09 -1.24 9.01
CA PHE A 71 10.88 -0.69 7.67
C PHE A 71 12.01 0.27 7.32
N LYS A 72 12.63 0.09 6.16
CA LYS A 72 13.59 1.05 5.64
C LYS A 72 12.84 2.25 5.09
N ALA A 73 13.23 3.45 5.52
CA ALA A 73 12.72 4.71 5.03
C ALA A 73 13.83 5.43 4.27
N ASP A 74 13.50 5.92 3.08
CA ASP A 74 14.36 6.84 2.34
C ASP A 74 14.58 8.15 3.11
N ALA A 75 15.60 8.91 2.74
CA ALA A 75 15.90 10.19 3.38
C ALA A 75 14.69 11.16 3.32
N ILE A 76 13.96 11.17 2.20
CA ILE A 76 12.73 11.97 2.04
C ILE A 76 11.62 11.45 2.97
N ALA A 77 11.40 10.14 2.98
CA ALA A 77 10.40 9.52 3.84
C ALA A 77 10.69 9.76 5.33
N ALA A 78 11.96 9.72 5.74
CA ALA A 78 12.38 10.04 7.08
C ALA A 78 12.08 11.50 7.46
N GLU A 79 12.33 12.44 6.55
CA GLU A 79 11.99 13.86 6.74
C GLU A 79 10.48 14.11 6.85
N ILE A 80 9.67 13.35 6.10
CA ILE A 80 8.21 13.35 6.26
C ILE A 80 7.85 12.81 7.65
N LEU A 81 8.39 11.64 8.02
CA LEU A 81 8.09 10.97 9.29
C LEU A 81 8.49 11.78 10.52
N LYS A 82 9.59 12.53 10.47
CA LYS A 82 9.99 13.46 11.55
C LYS A 82 8.95 14.55 11.80
N ARG A 83 8.22 14.98 10.76
CA ARG A 83 7.16 15.99 10.85
C ARG A 83 5.79 15.39 11.23
N CYS A 84 5.62 14.08 11.09
CA CYS A 84 4.39 13.34 11.44
C CYS A 84 4.25 13.08 12.96
N THR A 85 4.29 14.14 13.77
CA THR A 85 4.11 14.05 15.23
C THR A 85 2.64 14.09 15.66
N GLY A 86 1.71 14.37 14.74
CA GLY A 86 0.28 14.59 15.00
C GLY A 86 -0.11 16.07 15.24
N GLU A 87 0.86 16.99 15.20
CA GLU A 87 0.61 18.43 15.35
C GLU A 87 0.40 19.13 13.99
N ALA A 88 1.19 18.73 12.98
CA ALA A 88 1.11 19.27 11.64
C ALA A 88 0.07 18.51 10.79
N THR A 89 -0.65 19.25 9.94
CA THR A 89 -1.53 18.68 8.92
C THR A 89 -0.71 18.25 7.70
N VAL A 90 -1.24 17.30 6.91
CA VAL A 90 -0.60 16.88 5.66
C VAL A 90 -0.33 18.08 4.74
N ALA A 91 -1.26 19.03 4.62
CA ALA A 91 -1.06 20.26 3.83
C ALA A 91 0.17 21.06 4.29
N ALA A 92 0.35 21.24 5.60
CA ALA A 92 1.47 22.00 6.16
C ALA A 92 2.80 21.27 5.93
N ILE A 93 2.81 19.94 6.10
CA ILE A 93 3.99 19.09 5.84
C ILE A 93 4.39 19.19 4.36
N VAL A 94 3.42 19.10 3.45
CA VAL A 94 3.66 19.21 2.01
C VAL A 94 4.24 20.58 1.64
N ASP A 95 3.73 21.67 2.22
CA ASP A 95 4.22 23.03 1.95
C ASP A 95 5.67 23.23 2.45
N ASP A 96 5.97 22.72 3.65
CA ASP A 96 7.32 22.77 4.22
C ASP A 96 8.33 21.95 3.41
N LEU A 97 7.93 20.75 2.97
CA LEU A 97 8.75 19.90 2.11
C LEU A 97 8.94 20.47 0.72
N ALA A 98 7.90 21.07 0.12
CA ALA A 98 8.01 21.73 -1.17
C ALA A 98 9.06 22.86 -1.13
N LYS A 99 9.09 23.62 -0.03
CA LYS A 99 10.11 24.65 0.22
C LYS A 99 11.50 24.05 0.47
N GLY A 100 11.60 23.03 1.32
CA GLY A 100 12.88 22.41 1.67
C GLY A 100 13.56 21.67 0.52
N PHE A 101 12.78 21.02 -0.35
CA PHE A 101 13.29 20.23 -1.47
C PHE A 101 13.18 20.93 -2.83
N SER A 102 12.73 22.20 -2.87
CA SER A 102 12.47 22.96 -4.12
C SER A 102 11.69 22.15 -5.16
N ALA A 103 10.68 21.41 -4.71
CA ALA A 103 9.88 20.51 -5.53
C ALA A 103 8.45 21.03 -5.69
N PRO A 104 7.77 20.75 -6.83
CA PRO A 104 6.40 21.17 -7.03
C PRO A 104 5.46 20.50 -6.02
N ARG A 105 4.57 21.29 -5.41
CA ARG A 105 3.61 20.86 -4.37
C ARG A 105 2.84 19.61 -4.77
N GLU A 106 2.35 19.53 -6.01
CA GLU A 106 1.58 18.39 -6.52
C GLU A 106 2.36 17.07 -6.46
N ARG A 107 3.66 17.13 -6.77
CA ARG A 107 4.54 15.95 -6.73
C ARG A 107 4.78 15.51 -5.29
N VAL A 108 5.05 16.46 -4.39
CA VAL A 108 5.24 16.20 -2.96
C VAL A 108 3.96 15.64 -2.35
N LEU A 109 2.80 16.20 -2.68
CA LEU A 109 1.51 15.72 -2.19
C LEU A 109 1.24 14.28 -2.64
N THR A 110 1.51 13.96 -3.91
CA THR A 110 1.36 12.59 -4.43
C THR A 110 2.29 11.62 -3.68
N ASP A 111 3.53 12.01 -3.44
CA ASP A 111 4.51 11.16 -2.75
C ASP A 111 4.13 10.96 -1.28
N VAL A 112 3.76 12.04 -0.58
CA VAL A 112 3.33 12.02 0.82
C VAL A 112 2.06 11.20 1.00
N THR A 113 1.04 11.39 0.16
CA THR A 113 -0.22 10.63 0.26
C THR A 113 -0.01 9.14 -0.01
N LYS A 114 0.80 8.77 -1.01
CA LYS A 114 1.18 7.37 -1.26
C LYS A 114 1.97 6.75 -0.11
N LEU A 115 2.93 7.50 0.45
CA LEU A 115 3.73 7.05 1.59
C LEU A 115 2.84 6.83 2.82
N LEU A 116 2.02 7.82 3.18
CA LEU A 116 1.13 7.76 4.34
C LEU A 116 0.10 6.63 4.19
N GLY A 117 -0.51 6.47 3.01
CA GLY A 117 -1.44 5.36 2.76
C GLY A 117 -0.79 3.98 2.91
N SER A 118 0.44 3.82 2.40
CA SER A 118 1.20 2.57 2.53
C SER A 118 1.59 2.25 3.98
N LEU A 119 1.85 3.27 4.79
CA LEU A 119 2.19 3.11 6.21
C LEU A 119 0.93 2.85 7.07
N ALA A 120 -0.17 3.49 6.75
CA ALA A 120 -1.45 3.32 7.43
C ALA A 120 -2.05 1.91 7.17
N ASP A 121 -1.89 1.35 5.96
CA ASP A 121 -2.24 -0.04 5.66
C ASP A 121 -1.48 -1.04 6.56
N LYS A 122 -0.20 -0.74 6.83
CA LYS A 122 0.67 -1.52 7.71
C LYS A 122 0.46 -1.23 9.20
N ARG A 123 -0.53 -0.40 9.57
CA ARG A 123 -0.79 0.05 10.96
C ARG A 123 0.42 0.72 11.63
N LEU A 124 1.30 1.34 10.83
CA LEU A 124 2.50 2.04 11.32
C LEU A 124 2.24 3.52 11.62
N LEU A 125 1.09 4.03 11.20
CA LEU A 125 0.72 5.43 11.27
C LEU A 125 -0.79 5.55 11.46
N GLU A 126 -1.21 6.50 12.29
CA GLU A 126 -2.60 6.85 12.55
C GLU A 126 -2.94 8.20 11.92
N LEU A 127 -4.10 8.30 11.26
CA LEU A 127 -4.58 9.48 10.53
C LEU A 127 -5.80 10.11 11.21
#